data_AF-S6V1X6-F1
#
_entry.id   AF-S6V1X6-F1
#
_cell.length_a   1.000
_cell.length_b   1.000
_cell.length_c   1.000
_cell.angle_alpha   90.00
_cell.angle_beta   90.00
_cell.angle_gamma   90.00
#
_symmetry.space_group_name_H-M   'P 1'
#
loop_
_entity.id
_entity.type
_entity.pdbx_description
1 polymer ?
#
loop_
_entity_poly.entity_id
_entity_poly.type
_entity_poly.pdbx_seq_one_letter_code
_entity_poly.pdbx_strand_id
1 'polypeptide(L)' 'MLSIAGVIGAGLFVGSGHAIAEAGPAVLLAYAAAGTLVVLVMRMLAEMAVASPDTGS' A
#
# COMPACT_ATOMS: atom_id res chain seq x y z
N MET A 1 2.15 0.83 14.64
CA MET A 1 3.20 0.40 13.69
C MET A 1 2.56 -0.39 12.58
N LEU A 2 2.74 -0.01 11.31
CA LEU A 2 2.38 -0.89 10.19
C LEU A 2 3.50 -1.92 10.03
N SER A 3 3.21 -3.21 10.25
CA SER A 3 4.22 -4.27 10.12
C SER A 3 4.59 -4.46 8.65
N ILE A 4 5.72 -3.89 8.23
CA ILE A 4 6.29 -4.08 6.88
C ILE A 4 6.49 -5.57 6.60
N ALA A 5 6.86 -6.35 7.62
CA ALA A 5 7.03 -7.80 7.52
C ALA A 5 5.72 -8.53 7.16
N GLY A 6 4.57 -8.08 7.64
CA GLY A 6 3.28 -8.69 7.32
C GLY A 6 2.84 -8.44 5.88
N VAL A 7 3.10 -7.23 5.36
CA VAL A 7 2.76 -6.85 3.97
C VAL A 7 3.70 -7.49 2.96
N ILE A 8 5.02 -7.52 3.23
CA ILE A 8 6.01 -8.16 2.34
C ILE A 8 6.02 -9.70 2.46
N GLY A 9 5.40 -10.24 3.51
CA GLY A 9 5.24 -11.68 3.72
C GLY A 9 4.19 -12.33 2.81
N ALA A 10 3.32 -13.18 3.37
CA ALA A 10 2.38 -14.01 2.61
C ALA A 10 1.51 -13.22 1.61
N GLY A 11 1.14 -11.97 1.92
CA GLY A 11 0.29 -11.16 1.05
C GLY A 11 0.92 -10.84 -0.31
N LEU A 12 2.22 -10.49 -0.35
CA LEU A 12 2.92 -10.17 -1.58
C LEU A 12 3.13 -11.45 -2.41
N PHE A 13 3.59 -12.54 -1.80
CA PHE A 13 3.88 -13.76 -2.56
C PHE A 13 2.64 -14.55 -2.99
N VAL A 14 1.63 -14.69 -2.12
CA VAL A 14 0.38 -15.42 -2.45
C VAL A 14 -0.51 -14.56 -3.37
N GLY A 15 -0.58 -13.25 -3.14
CA GLY A 15 -1.40 -12.33 -3.94
C GLY A 15 -0.81 -12.04 -5.32
N SER A 16 0.51 -11.87 -5.43
CA SER A 16 1.13 -11.54 -6.72
C SER A 16 1.04 -12.68 -7.73
N GLY A 17 1.12 -13.94 -7.30
CA GLY A 17 0.96 -15.07 -8.21
C GLY A 17 -0.38 -15.06 -8.96
N HIS A 18 -1.47 -14.79 -8.24
CA HIS A 18 -2.80 -14.67 -8.84
C HIS A 18 -2.91 -13.44 -9.76
N ALA A 19 -2.43 -12.28 -9.30
CA ALA A 19 -2.48 -11.05 -10.08
C ALA A 19 -1.64 -11.12 -11.37
N ILE A 20 -0.48 -11.80 -11.33
CA ILE A 20 0.35 -12.06 -12.51
C ILE A 20 -0.34 -13.03 -13.46
N ALA A 21 -1.00 -14.07 -12.94
CA ALA A 21 -1.71 -15.05 -13.77
C ALA A 21 -2.91 -14.43 -14.52
N GLU A 22 -3.61 -13.49 -13.89
CA GLU A 22 -4.78 -12.83 -14.48
C GLU A 22 -4.40 -11.67 -15.42
N ALA A 23 -3.50 -10.77 -14.99
CA ALA A 23 -3.17 -9.56 -15.74
C ALA A 23 -1.90 -9.69 -16.62
N GLY A 24 -1.10 -10.74 -16.43
CA GLY A 24 0.18 -10.90 -17.12
C GLY A 24 1.16 -9.76 -16.84
N PRO A 25 2.01 -9.37 -17.80
CA PRO A 25 3.00 -8.29 -17.62
C PRO A 25 2.38 -6.93 -17.25
N ALA A 26 1.09 -6.73 -17.55
CA ALA A 26 0.37 -5.48 -17.24
C ALA A 26 0.16 -5.27 -15.74
N VAL A 27 0.34 -6.30 -14.89
CA VAL A 27 0.24 -6.18 -13.43
C VAL A 27 1.18 -5.11 -12.86
N LEU A 28 2.31 -4.85 -13.52
CA LEU A 28 3.24 -3.79 -13.14
C LEU A 28 2.60 -2.40 -13.17
N LEU A 29 1.74 -2.13 -14.15
CA LEU A 29 1.00 -0.88 -14.25
C LEU A 29 -0.03 -0.77 -13.13
N ALA A 30 -0.73 -1.87 -12.82
CA ALA A 30 -1.69 -1.92 -11.72
C ALA A 30 -1.00 -1.67 -10.36
N TYR A 31 0.16 -2.28 -10.12
CA TYR A 31 0.93 -2.05 -8.90
C TYR A 31 1.53 -0.65 -8.82
N ALA A 32 1.99 -0.08 -9.93
CA ALA A 32 2.44 1.31 -9.96
C ALA A 32 1.30 2.28 -9.64
N ALA A 33 0.11 2.07 -10.22
CA ALA A 33 -1.06 2.89 -9.95
C ALA A 33 -1.53 2.75 -8.49
N ALA A 34 -1.66 1.52 -7.99
CA ALA A 34 -2.06 1.25 -6.61
C ALA A 34 -1.05 1.83 -5.60
N GLY A 35 0.25 1.63 -5.83
CA GLY A 35 1.30 2.20 -4.99
C GLY A 35 1.28 3.73 -4.96
N THR A 36 1.06 4.37 -6.12
CA THR A 36 0.90 5.82 -6.21
C THR A 36 -0.30 6.30 -5.38
N LEU A 37 -1.44 5.62 -5.51
CA LEU A 37 -2.65 5.94 -4.75
C LEU A 37 -2.40 5.81 -3.24
N VAL A 38 -1.72 4.75 -2.80
CA VAL A 38 -1.35 4.56 -1.39
C VAL A 38 -0.48 5.69 -0.88
N VAL A 39 0.52 6.13 -1.66
CA VAL A 39 1.37 7.28 -1.29
C VAL A 39 0.54 8.54 -1.11
N LEU A 40 -0.39 8.82 -2.03
CA LEU A 40 -1.27 9.99 -1.94
C LEU A 40 -2.17 9.94 -0.69
N VAL A 41 -2.78 8.79 -0.42
CA VAL A 41 -3.62 8.60 0.77
C VAL A 41 -2.81 8.80 2.05
N MET A 42 -1.61 8.21 2.15
CA MET A 42 -0.75 8.36 3.32
C MET A 42 -0.27 9.81 3.48
N ARG A 43 -0.06 10.55 2.38
CA ARG A 43 0.21 12.00 2.38
C ARG A 43 -0.95 12.78 2.99
N MET A 44 -2.18 12.53 2.54
CA MET A 44 -3.38 13.17 3.07
C MET A 44 -3.60 12.84 4.54
N LEU A 45 -3.42 11.57 4.94
CA LEU A 45 -3.50 11.14 6.34
C LEU A 45 -2.44 11.82 7.20
N ALA A 46 -1.21 11.98 6.70
CA ALA A 46 -0.15 12.69 7.41
C ALA A 46 -0.49 14.18 7.59
N GLU A 47 -1.04 14.84 6.57
CA GLU A 47 -1.46 16.24 6.67
C GLU A 47 -2.61 16.41 7.68
N MET A 48 -3.59 15.50 7.70
CA MET A 48 -4.64 15.49 8.73
C MET A 48 -4.10 15.24 10.14
N ALA A 49 -3.14 14.31 10.28
CA ALA A 49 -2.51 14.01 11.57
C ALA A 49 -1.71 15.20 12.12
N VAL A 50 -1.11 16.03 11.25
CA VAL A 50 -0.42 17.26 11.66
C VAL A 50 -1.41 18.39 11.96
N ALA A 51 -2.52 18.48 11.23
CA ALA A 51 -3.53 19.52 11.41
C ALA A 51 -4.34 19.35 12.72
N SER A 52 -4.59 18.10 13.11
CA SER A 52 -5.22 17.75 14.38
C SER A 52 -4.28 16.80 15.15
N PRO A 53 -3.19 17.33 15.74
CA PRO A 53 -2.23 16.52 16.47
C PRO A 53 -2.89 16.06 17.77
N ASP A 54 -3.44 14.85 17.74
CA ASP A 54 -3.84 14.16 18.95
C ASP A 54 -2.55 13.74 19.68
N THR A 55 -2.35 14.21 20.91
CA THR A 55 -1.20 13.83 21.76
C THR A 55 -1.42 12.42 22.35
N GLY A 56 -1.95 11.49 21.55
CA GLY A 56 -2.64 10.25 22.00
C GLY A 56 -1.96 9.48 23.13
N SER A 57 -2.77 8.73 23.90
CA SER A 57 -2.38 7.96 25.10
C SER A 57 -1.23 6.97 24.88
#